data_AF-A0AAU5HIB7-F1
#
_entry.id   AF-A0AAU5HIB7-F1
#
_cell.length_a   1.000
_cell.length_b   1.000
_cell.length_c   1.000
_cell.angle_alpha   90.00
_cell.angle_beta   90.00
_cell.angle_gamma   90.00
#
_symmetry.space_group_name_H-M   'P 1'
#
loop_
_entity.id
_entity.type
_entity.pdbx_description
1 polymer ?
#
loop_
_entity_poly.entity_id
_entity_poly.type
_entity_poly.pdbx_seq_one_letter_code
_entity_poly.pdbx_strand_id
1 'polypeptide(L)'
;MTPTDDVHAQALKLARTYLGRDDLNGGWFELGGSSLDAARLVSSLDHDHGWKIALQDLLTAPSVADLLTASTATPGAPVAADTPSPVTAPAAGGADVLWPALARLPAGERLALAHRLLGYVLSESGEQP
;
A
#
# COMPACT_ATOMS: atom_id res chain seq x y z
N MET A 1 9.48 -30.54 -7.54
CA MET A 1 9.09 -29.13 -7.38
C MET A 1 10.37 -28.33 -7.31
N THR A 2 10.50 -27.33 -8.17
CA THR A 2 11.63 -26.40 -8.13
C THR A 2 11.38 -25.35 -7.04
N PRO A 3 12.41 -24.82 -6.37
CA PRO A 3 12.25 -23.85 -5.27
C PRO A 3 11.37 -22.63 -5.62
N THR A 4 11.30 -22.26 -6.89
CA THR A 4 10.48 -21.15 -7.39
C THR A 4 8.98 -21.48 -7.40
N ASP A 5 8.62 -22.72 -7.73
CA ASP A 5 7.23 -23.19 -7.74
C ASP A 5 6.62 -23.14 -6.33
N ASP A 6 7.42 -23.48 -5.31
CA ASP A 6 7.05 -23.38 -3.90
C ASP A 6 6.79 -21.92 -3.47
N VAL A 7 7.60 -20.97 -3.92
CA VAL A 7 7.46 -19.54 -3.57
C VAL A 7 6.20 -18.93 -4.22
N HIS A 8 5.94 -19.24 -5.49
CA HIS A 8 4.72 -18.82 -6.17
C HIS A 8 3.46 -19.33 -5.46
N ALA A 9 3.46 -20.60 -5.07
CA ALA A 9 2.37 -21.20 -4.33
C ALA A 9 2.13 -20.52 -2.97
N GLN A 10 3.21 -20.16 -2.25
CA GLN A 10 3.10 -19.45 -0.97
C GLN A 10 2.55 -18.02 -1.14
N ALA A 11 2.99 -17.28 -2.15
CA ALA A 11 2.46 -15.92 -2.34
C ALA A 11 0.98 -15.93 -2.70
N LEU A 12 0.54 -16.87 -3.55
CA LEU A 12 -0.88 -17.04 -3.83
C LEU A 12 -1.66 -17.36 -2.55
N LYS A 13 -1.12 -18.22 -1.69
CA LYS A 13 -1.74 -18.53 -0.39
C LYS A 13 -1.83 -17.32 0.53
N LEU A 14 -0.77 -16.51 0.62
CA LEU A 14 -0.77 -15.28 1.42
C LEU A 14 -1.77 -14.25 0.87
N ALA A 15 -1.79 -14.03 -0.45
CA ALA A 15 -2.74 -13.14 -1.09
C ALA A 15 -4.20 -13.53 -0.79
N ARG A 16 -4.54 -14.83 -0.87
CA ARG A 16 -5.85 -15.35 -0.46
C ARG A 16 -6.19 -15.04 0.99
N THR A 17 -5.19 -15.15 1.87
CA THR A 17 -5.35 -14.87 3.31
C THR A 17 -5.67 -13.41 3.56
N TYR A 18 -4.96 -12.48 2.91
CA TYR A 18 -5.21 -11.04 3.04
C TYR A 18 -6.54 -10.58 2.42
N LEU A 19 -6.93 -11.18 1.28
CA LEU A 19 -8.18 -10.85 0.60
C LEU A 19 -9.39 -11.59 1.17
N GLY A 20 -9.18 -12.63 1.98
CA GLY A 20 -10.25 -13.46 2.53
C GLY A 20 -11.02 -14.25 1.46
N ARG A 21 -10.39 -14.58 0.32
CA ARG A 21 -11.03 -15.25 -0.81
C ARG A 21 -10.04 -16.09 -1.62
N ASP A 22 -10.55 -17.10 -2.32
CA ASP A 22 -9.73 -18.02 -3.14
C ASP A 22 -9.42 -17.49 -4.53
N ASP A 23 -10.33 -16.69 -5.10
CA ASP A 23 -10.23 -16.10 -6.43
C ASP A 23 -9.30 -14.87 -6.42
N LEU A 24 -8.31 -14.90 -7.32
CA LEU A 24 -7.26 -13.89 -7.46
C LEU A 24 -7.12 -13.37 -8.91
N ASN A 25 -8.14 -13.60 -9.76
CA ASN A 25 -8.07 -13.28 -11.19
C ASN A 25 -8.36 -11.81 -11.54
N GLY A 26 -8.64 -10.98 -10.53
CA GLY A 26 -8.90 -9.54 -10.70
C GLY A 26 -7.83 -8.67 -10.04
N GLY A 27 -7.96 -7.36 -10.21
CA GLY A 27 -7.08 -6.39 -9.55
C GLY A 27 -7.27 -6.38 -8.03
N TRP A 28 -6.24 -5.99 -7.29
CA TRP A 28 -6.25 -6.02 -5.82
C TRP A 28 -7.46 -5.34 -5.20
N PHE A 29 -7.80 -4.14 -5.67
CA PHE A 29 -8.95 -3.37 -5.17
C PHE A 29 -10.30 -3.95 -5.59
N GLU A 30 -10.40 -4.50 -6.79
CA GLU A 30 -11.63 -5.15 -7.28
C GLU A 30 -11.96 -6.41 -6.46
N LEU A 31 -10.92 -7.09 -5.99
CA LEU A 31 -11.03 -8.25 -5.11
C LEU A 31 -11.40 -7.87 -3.67
N GLY A 32 -11.45 -6.58 -3.33
CA GLY A 32 -11.79 -6.06 -1.99
C GLY A 32 -10.57 -5.77 -1.10
N GLY A 33 -9.36 -5.80 -1.66
CA GLY A 33 -8.13 -5.56 -0.92
C GLY A 33 -7.87 -4.08 -0.62
N SER A 34 -7.22 -3.81 0.52
CA SER A 34 -6.78 -2.46 0.89
C SER A 34 -5.30 -2.23 0.58
N SER A 35 -4.88 -0.98 0.45
CA SER A 35 -3.45 -0.63 0.27
C SER A 35 -2.58 -1.09 1.44
N LEU A 36 -3.14 -1.15 2.66
CA LEU A 36 -2.41 -1.62 3.83
C LEU A 36 -2.15 -3.13 3.77
N ASP A 37 -3.14 -3.91 3.33
CA ASP A 37 -2.99 -5.35 3.17
C ASP A 37 -2.07 -5.68 2.00
N ALA A 38 -2.11 -4.89 0.92
CA ALA A 38 -1.15 -5.00 -0.18
C ALA A 38 0.29 -4.75 0.30
N ALA A 39 0.51 -3.68 1.07
CA ALA A 39 1.81 -3.35 1.65
C ALA A 39 2.32 -4.47 2.58
N ARG A 40 1.43 -5.03 3.42
CA ARG A 40 1.76 -6.15 4.31
C ARG A 40 2.13 -7.41 3.52
N LEU A 41 1.42 -7.72 2.44
CA LEU A 41 1.73 -8.84 1.57
C LEU A 41 3.13 -8.72 0.97
N VAL A 42 3.45 -7.59 0.32
CA VAL A 42 4.77 -7.41 -0.30
C VAL A 42 5.91 -7.41 0.73
N SER A 43 5.70 -6.85 1.92
CA SER A 43 6.69 -6.93 3.00
C SER A 43 6.87 -8.35 3.55
N SER A 44 5.81 -9.14 3.66
CA SER A 44 5.90 -10.53 4.11
C SER A 44 6.61 -11.42 3.08
N LEU A 45 6.36 -11.20 1.78
CA LEU A 45 7.07 -11.91 0.71
C LEU A 45 8.56 -11.60 0.69
N ASP A 46 8.93 -10.34 0.89
CA ASP A 46 10.33 -9.93 1.01
C ASP A 46 11.00 -10.56 2.25
N HIS A 47 10.35 -10.49 3.41
CA HIS A 47 10.94 -10.93 4.67
C HIS A 47 11.06 -12.46 4.79
N ASP A 48 9.99 -13.20 4.52
CA ASP A 48 9.96 -14.67 4.71
C ASP A 48 10.56 -15.43 3.53
N HIS A 49 10.47 -14.88 2.31
CA HIS A 49 10.80 -15.61 1.09
C HIS A 49 11.89 -14.94 0.24
N GLY A 50 12.36 -13.74 0.63
CA GLY A 50 13.34 -12.97 -0.15
C GLY A 50 12.80 -12.48 -1.50
N TRP A 51 11.48 -12.52 -1.69
CA TRP A 51 10.85 -12.19 -2.96
C TRP A 51 10.30 -10.77 -2.95
N LYS A 52 10.99 -9.89 -3.69
CA LYS A 52 10.61 -8.49 -3.82
C LYS A 52 9.63 -8.30 -4.98
N ILE A 53 8.46 -7.76 -4.63
CA ILE A 53 7.45 -7.30 -5.57
C ILE A 53 7.20 -5.82 -5.27
N ALA A 54 7.23 -4.98 -6.30
CA ALA A 54 6.93 -3.57 -6.11
C ALA A 54 5.44 -3.39 -5.78
N LEU A 55 5.14 -2.63 -4.72
CA LEU A 55 3.75 -2.40 -4.30
C LEU A 55 2.91 -1.81 -5.44
N GLN A 56 3.50 -0.89 -6.22
CA GLN A 56 2.84 -0.31 -7.39
C GLN A 56 2.37 -1.38 -8.37
N ASP A 57 3.18 -2.41 -8.62
CA ASP A 57 2.90 -3.47 -9.59
C ASP A 57 1.69 -4.29 -9.13
N LEU A 58 1.65 -4.62 -7.83
CA LEU A 58 0.51 -5.29 -7.21
C LEU A 58 -0.80 -4.49 -7.32
N LEU A 59 -0.72 -3.17 -7.17
CA LEU A 59 -1.90 -2.31 -7.19
C LEU A 59 -2.37 -1.96 -8.62
N THR A 60 -1.47 -2.00 -9.61
CA THR A 60 -1.79 -1.73 -11.02
C THR A 60 -2.05 -2.99 -11.84
N ALA A 61 -1.72 -4.18 -11.32
CA ALA A 61 -1.92 -5.43 -12.01
C ALA A 61 -3.42 -5.70 -12.25
N PRO A 62 -3.81 -6.13 -13.47
CA PRO A 62 -5.18 -6.52 -13.77
C PRO A 62 -5.58 -7.83 -13.08
N SER A 63 -4.59 -8.64 -12.66
CA SER A 63 -4.80 -9.91 -11.95
C SER A 63 -3.66 -10.14 -10.97
N VAL A 64 -4.01 -10.33 -9.70
CA VAL A 64 -3.04 -10.66 -8.65
C VAL A 64 -2.40 -12.02 -8.91
N ALA A 65 -3.17 -13.00 -9.37
CA ALA A 65 -2.66 -14.34 -9.69
C ALA A 65 -1.62 -14.29 -10.81
N ASP A 66 -1.92 -13.55 -11.89
CA ASP A 66 -1.04 -13.44 -13.05
C ASP A 66 0.28 -12.75 -12.68
N LEU A 67 0.19 -11.63 -11.95
CA LEU A 67 1.35 -10.92 -11.42
C LEU A 67 2.26 -11.86 -10.61
N LEU A 68 1.70 -12.55 -9.61
CA LEU A 68 2.49 -13.41 -8.72
C LEU A 68 3.13 -14.56 -9.50
N THR A 69 2.43 -15.13 -10.47
CA THR A 69 2.96 -16.26 -11.26
C THR A 69 4.02 -15.81 -12.27
N ALA A 70 3.85 -14.63 -12.87
CA ALA A 70 4.77 -14.06 -13.85
C ALA A 70 6.02 -13.43 -13.21
N SER A 71 5.89 -12.95 -11.97
CA SER A 71 6.97 -12.29 -11.25
C SER A 71 8.07 -13.29 -10.89
N THR A 72 9.29 -13.01 -11.34
CA THR A 72 10.48 -13.75 -10.93
C THR A 72 11.02 -13.15 -9.64
N ALA A 73 11.42 -14.02 -8.69
CA ALA A 73 12.09 -13.57 -7.48
C ALA A 73 13.39 -12.87 -7.83
N THR A 74 13.33 -11.53 -7.91
CA THR A 74 14.49 -10.70 -8.25
C THR A 74 15.18 -10.31 -6.95
N PRO A 75 16.44 -10.71 -6.72
CA PRO A 75 17.18 -10.27 -5.55
C PRO A 75 17.43 -8.77 -5.66
N GLY A 76 16.70 -8.00 -4.87
CA GLY A 76 17.05 -6.64 -4.45
C GLY A 76 17.63 -5.72 -5.52
N ALA A 77 16.82 -5.30 -6.48
CA ALA A 77 17.00 -3.93 -6.94
C ALA A 77 16.68 -3.02 -5.74
N PRO A 78 17.50 -1.99 -5.45
CA PRO A 78 17.11 -1.01 -4.45
C PRO A 78 15.72 -0.54 -4.83
N VAL A 79 14.80 -0.55 -3.86
CA VAL A 79 13.64 0.32 -3.97
C VAL A 79 14.29 1.68 -4.20
N ALA A 80 14.22 2.18 -5.44
CA ALA A 80 14.29 3.60 -5.63
C ALA A 80 13.17 4.05 -4.69
N ALA A 81 13.57 4.60 -3.54
CA ALA A 81 12.71 5.52 -2.84
C ALA A 81 12.16 6.36 -3.98
N ASP A 82 10.87 6.23 -4.21
CA ASP A 82 10.13 7.14 -5.05
C ASP A 82 10.49 8.49 -4.42
N THR A 83 11.52 9.15 -4.96
CA THR A 83 11.58 10.61 -4.90
C THR A 83 10.23 10.95 -5.44
N PRO A 84 9.29 11.43 -4.60
CA PRO A 84 7.94 11.65 -5.04
C PRO A 84 8.07 12.48 -6.30
N SER A 85 7.72 11.90 -7.45
CA SER A 85 7.49 12.71 -8.65
C SER A 85 6.58 13.82 -8.16
N PRO A 86 6.94 15.10 -8.30
CA PRO A 86 6.14 16.18 -7.75
C PRO A 86 4.74 16.00 -8.32
N VAL A 87 3.83 15.56 -7.46
CA VAL A 87 2.43 15.46 -7.77
C VAL A 87 2.00 16.88 -8.03
N THR A 88 1.83 17.23 -9.30
CA THR A 88 1.12 18.43 -9.68
C THR A 88 -0.31 18.23 -9.20
N ALA A 89 -0.58 18.64 -7.96
CA ALA A 89 -1.92 18.73 -7.45
C ALA A 89 -2.75 19.58 -8.43
N PRO A 90 -3.96 19.15 -8.80
CA PRO A 90 -4.86 20.04 -9.53
C PRO A 90 -5.09 21.27 -8.65
N ALA A 91 -4.88 22.44 -9.23
CA ALA A 91 -4.99 23.74 -8.59
C ALA A 91 -6.36 23.91 -7.93
N ALA A 92 -6.45 23.57 -6.64
CA ALA A 92 -7.50 24.01 -5.74
C ALA A 92 -6.80 24.92 -4.72
N GLY A 93 -7.09 26.22 -4.85
CA GLY A 93 -6.37 27.29 -4.15
C GLY A 93 -6.30 27.10 -2.64
N GLY A 94 -5.14 27.41 -2.07
CA GLY A 94 -4.98 27.74 -0.64
C GLY A 94 -4.08 26.85 0.22
N ALA A 95 -3.48 25.77 -0.31
CA ALA A 95 -2.73 24.81 0.52
C ALA A 95 -1.19 24.82 0.34
N ASP A 96 -0.63 25.72 -0.47
CA ASP A 96 0.79 25.66 -0.88
C ASP A 96 1.80 26.11 0.21
N VAL A 97 1.33 26.78 1.27
CA VAL A 97 2.22 27.34 2.30
C VAL A 97 2.37 26.42 3.52
N LEU A 98 1.42 25.51 3.78
CA LEU A 98 1.36 24.80 5.06
C LEU A 98 2.23 23.53 5.09
N TRP A 99 2.49 22.94 3.91
CA TRP A 99 3.27 21.71 3.77
C TRP A 99 4.72 21.82 4.28
N PRO A 100 5.51 22.84 3.91
CA PRO A 100 6.87 22.97 4.43
C PRO A 100 6.93 23.25 5.95
N ALA A 101 5.85 23.78 6.54
CA ALA A 101 5.76 23.99 7.99
C ALA A 101 5.47 22.68 8.74
N LEU A 102 4.57 21.84 8.22
CA LEU A 102 4.26 20.51 8.76
C LEU A 102 5.44 19.55 8.68
N ALA A 103 6.23 19.62 7.60
CA ALA A 103 7.40 18.75 7.39
C ALA A 103 8.55 19.01 8.38
N ARG A 104 8.55 20.18 9.05
CA ARG A 104 9.56 20.55 10.05
C ARG A 104 9.19 20.13 11.49
N LEU A 105 7.97 19.61 11.70
CA LEU A 105 7.52 19.21 13.02
C LEU A 105 8.05 17.80 13.39
N PRO A 106 8.60 17.62 14.60
CA PRO A 106 8.99 16.30 15.10
C PRO A 106 7.77 15.36 15.12
N ALA A 107 8.02 14.06 14.96
CA ALA A 107 6.97 13.05 14.75
C ALA A 107 5.85 13.07 15.81
N GLY A 108 6.17 13.46 17.05
CA GLY A 108 5.20 13.58 18.14
C GLY A 108 4.14 14.67 17.93
N GLU A 109 4.49 15.80 17.30
CA GLU A 109 3.55 16.90 17.03
C GLU A 109 2.63 16.61 15.84
N ARG A 110 3.12 15.85 14.86
CA ARG A 110 2.31 15.38 13.72
C ARG A 110 1.21 14.41 14.17
N LEU A 111 1.52 13.54 15.13
CA LEU A 111 0.55 12.62 15.71
C LEU A 111 -0.52 13.36 16.54
N ALA A 112 -0.13 14.40 17.28
CA ALA A 112 -1.06 15.23 18.05
C ALA A 112 -2.03 16.00 17.15
N LEU A 113 -1.56 16.51 16.00
CA LEU A 113 -2.42 17.19 15.02
C LEU A 113 -3.39 16.22 14.33
N ALA A 114 -2.93 15.01 13.99
CA ALA A 114 -3.77 13.95 13.45
C ALA A 114 -4.88 13.55 14.43
N HIS A 115 -4.57 13.42 15.72
CA HIS A 115 -5.56 13.12 16.75
C HIS A 115 -6.59 14.25 16.93
N ARG A 116 -6.16 15.51 16.79
CA ARG A 116 -7.05 16.69 16.90
C ARG A 116 -8.00 16.84 15.71
N LEU A 117 -7.56 16.48 14.50
CA LEU A 117 -8.41 16.43 13.30
C LEU A 117 -9.41 15.26 13.34
N LEU A 118 -8.98 14.10 13.86
CA LEU A 118 -9.88 12.96 14.06
C LEU A 118 -10.98 13.27 15.10
N GLY A 119 -10.65 14.04 16.14
CA GLY A 119 -11.62 14.51 17.14
C GLY A 119 -12.60 15.56 16.61
N TYR A 120 -12.20 16.36 15.62
CA TYR A 120 -13.07 17.37 14.98
C TYR A 120 -14.15 16.72 14.11
N VAL A 121 -13.78 15.70 13.31
CA VAL A 121 -14.72 14.95 12.45
C VAL A 121 -15.78 14.19 13.24
N LEU A 122 -15.44 13.70 14.44
CA LEU A 122 -16.40 13.02 15.32
C LEU A 122 -17.33 13.99 16.06
N SER A 123 -16.90 15.25 16.29
CA SER A 123 -17.74 16.27 16.93
C SER A 123 -18.77 16.88 15.96
N GLU A 124 -18.49 16.89 14.65
CA GLU A 124 -19.41 17.41 13.61
C GLU A 124 -20.59 16.45 13.29
N SER A 125 -20.63 15.23 13.84
CA SER A 125 -21.75 14.29 13.67
C SER A 125 -22.84 14.43 14.73
N GLY A 126 -22.70 15.41 15.63
CA GLY A 126 -23.53 15.55 16.82
C GLY A 126 -24.37 16.83 16.86
N GLU A 127 -24.85 17.38 15.75
CA GLU A 127 -25.91 18.40 15.83
C GLU A 127 -26.62 18.57 14.49
N GLN A 128 -27.82 18.03 14.35
CA GLN A 128 -28.81 18.52 13.38
C GLN A 128 -30.18 18.49 14.09
N PRO A 129 -30.77 19.66 14.41
CA PRO A 129 -32.10 19.76 15.01
C PRO A 129 -33.23 19.46 14.02
#